data_AF-A0A1F5V038-F1
#
_entry.id   AF-A0A1F5V038-F1
#
_cell.length_a   1.000
_cell.length_b   1.000
_cell.length_c   1.000
_cell.angle_alpha   90.00
_cell.angle_beta   90.00
_cell.angle_gamma   90.00
#
_symmetry.space_group_name_H-M   'P 1'
#
loop_
_entity.id
_entity.type
_entity.pdbx_description
1 polymer ?
#
loop_
_entity_poly.entity_id
_entity_poly.type
_entity_poly.pdbx_seq_one_letter_code
_entity_poly.pdbx_strand_id
1 'polypeptide(L)'
;MPINPKKTDMLKQAPEKRVKNFDEVALGYNEADALKEAARCLQCKKPFCVEGCPVNVDIPAFIKLVSEKKYNEAAKKIKGTNSLPAVCGRVCPQEEQCELKCIVGKKNEPVGIGRLERFVADVERQSGSIEKNVVKLPEKKIAKVVIAGSGPAGLTCAGDLAMLGYDVTIYESLHATGGVLRYGIPQFRLPKEILDIEIDYLKKLGVKIITNVLVGKTIPVTELFKQGFSAVFIGAGAGLPSFLGVPGENLAGVYSANEYLTRINLMQAYKFPETDTPVRIGSKVAVVGAGNVAMDAARCSLRLGAKEVYIVYRRSEEEMPARKEEIENAVEEGVKLHLLTAPVEVLGDEKTGRVTGLKVIKCQLGEPDASGRRRPVPIPGSEYIMEMDTVVSAIGQSPNPLIPQSMPELKLGRHGNIITNEETGETSVPGVYAGGDIATGAATVIAAMGAGKKAAKSMDQYIKAKLSLKN
;
A
#
# COMPACT_ATOMS: atom_id res chain seq x y z
N MET A 1 -2.33 -32.07 -19.70
CA MET A 1 -2.34 -32.59 -18.32
C MET A 1 -3.51 -31.95 -17.58
N PRO A 2 -4.19 -32.66 -16.68
CA PRO A 2 -5.21 -32.06 -15.83
C PRO A 2 -4.59 -30.97 -14.95
N ILE A 3 -5.29 -29.83 -14.82
CA ILE A 3 -4.84 -28.71 -13.98
C ILE A 3 -5.03 -29.10 -12.51
N ASN A 4 -4.03 -28.87 -11.66
CA ASN A 4 -4.20 -28.98 -10.22
C ASN A 4 -5.24 -27.95 -9.73
N PRO A 5 -6.35 -28.38 -9.10
CA PRO A 5 -7.43 -27.47 -8.70
C PRO A 5 -7.01 -26.43 -7.67
N LYS A 6 -5.98 -26.70 -6.86
CA LYS A 6 -5.46 -25.77 -5.86
C LYS A 6 -4.17 -25.10 -6.34
N LYS A 7 -3.96 -23.87 -5.90
CA LYS A 7 -2.66 -23.20 -5.99
C LYS A 7 -1.62 -24.02 -5.24
N THR A 8 -0.38 -23.92 -5.69
CA THR A 8 0.76 -24.46 -4.99
C THR A 8 0.91 -23.71 -3.67
N ASP A 9 1.01 -24.43 -2.56
CA ASP A 9 1.15 -23.80 -1.24
C ASP A 9 2.45 -23.02 -1.15
N MET A 10 2.40 -21.88 -0.47
CA MET A 10 3.60 -21.09 -0.16
C MET A 10 4.00 -21.38 1.28
N LEU A 11 5.29 -21.64 1.51
CA LEU A 11 5.82 -21.82 2.84
C LEU A 11 5.60 -20.55 3.67
N LYS A 12 5.14 -20.72 4.90
CA LYS A 12 5.00 -19.66 5.90
C LYS A 12 5.82 -20.00 7.13
N GLN A 13 6.30 -18.99 7.85
CA GLN A 13 6.79 -19.21 9.21
C GLN A 13 5.66 -19.76 10.10
N ALA A 14 6.02 -20.64 11.03
CA ALA A 14 5.08 -21.19 12.01
C ALA A 14 4.54 -20.06 12.93
N PRO A 15 3.23 -20.05 13.27
CA PRO A 15 2.62 -18.97 14.06
C PRO A 15 3.34 -18.66 15.38
N GLU A 16 3.71 -19.69 16.13
CA GLU A 16 4.39 -19.59 17.44
C GLU A 16 5.81 -19.02 17.37
N LYS A 17 6.43 -19.06 16.18
CA LYS A 17 7.74 -18.45 15.90
C LYS A 17 7.58 -17.02 15.37
N ARG A 18 6.71 -16.83 14.38
CA ARG A 18 6.56 -15.55 13.66
C ARG A 18 5.94 -14.43 14.49
N VAL A 19 5.24 -14.78 15.58
CA VAL A 19 4.73 -13.80 16.55
C VAL A 19 5.83 -13.18 17.40
N LYS A 20 7.08 -13.69 17.36
CA LYS A 20 8.21 -13.21 18.17
C LYS A 20 9.22 -12.39 17.38
N ASN A 21 8.97 -12.13 16.10
CA ASN A 21 9.88 -11.41 15.22
C ASN A 21 9.10 -10.56 14.20
N PHE A 22 9.82 -9.67 13.53
CA PHE A 22 9.28 -8.85 12.44
C PHE A 22 9.72 -9.35 11.05
N ASP A 23 10.20 -10.59 10.95
CA ASP A 23 10.64 -11.20 9.70
C ASP A 23 9.44 -11.59 8.82
N GLU A 24 9.69 -11.75 7.53
CA GLU A 24 8.65 -12.00 6.53
C GLU A 24 7.89 -13.31 6.83
N VAL A 25 6.56 -13.24 6.95
CA VAL A 25 5.73 -14.43 7.26
C VAL A 25 5.70 -15.40 6.09
N ALA A 26 5.37 -14.89 4.90
CA ALA A 26 5.32 -15.67 3.68
C ALA A 26 6.74 -15.78 3.10
N LEU A 27 7.28 -16.99 2.97
CA LEU A 27 8.69 -17.23 2.62
C LEU A 27 8.95 -17.29 1.11
N GLY A 28 7.90 -17.25 0.28
CA GLY A 28 8.01 -17.33 -1.17
C GLY A 28 8.08 -18.76 -1.69
N TYR A 29 8.15 -18.90 -3.02
CA TYR A 29 8.34 -20.19 -3.68
C TYR A 29 9.84 -20.50 -3.82
N ASN A 30 10.17 -21.79 -3.72
CA ASN A 30 11.39 -22.32 -4.33
C ASN A 30 11.15 -22.57 -5.84
N GLU A 31 12.20 -22.95 -6.57
CA GLU A 31 12.10 -23.20 -8.01
C GLU A 31 11.05 -24.28 -8.37
N ALA A 32 11.01 -25.39 -7.61
CA ALA A 32 10.10 -26.49 -7.88
C ALA A 32 8.63 -26.07 -7.73
N ASP A 33 8.31 -25.31 -6.67
CA ASP A 33 6.97 -24.78 -6.43
C ASP A 33 6.59 -23.74 -7.49
N ALA A 34 7.53 -22.87 -7.89
CA ALA A 34 7.29 -21.89 -8.94
C ALA A 34 7.01 -22.55 -10.31
N LEU A 35 7.75 -23.61 -10.67
CA LEU A 35 7.52 -24.36 -11.90
C LEU A 35 6.18 -25.11 -11.87
N LYS A 36 5.85 -25.72 -10.72
CA LYS A 36 4.56 -26.38 -10.50
C LYS A 36 3.40 -25.40 -10.64
N GLU A 37 3.53 -24.19 -10.09
CA GLU A 37 2.49 -23.15 -10.21
C GLU A 37 2.41 -22.58 -11.63
N ALA A 38 3.54 -22.32 -12.27
CA ALA A 38 3.60 -21.81 -13.64
C ALA A 38 2.91 -22.77 -14.63
N ALA A 39 3.02 -24.09 -14.42
CA ALA A 39 2.37 -25.11 -15.23
C ALA A 39 0.83 -25.06 -15.18
N ARG A 40 0.22 -24.37 -14.20
CA ARG A 40 -1.23 -24.16 -14.13
C ARG A 40 -1.72 -23.09 -15.11
N CYS A 41 -0.82 -22.25 -15.64
CA CYS A 41 -1.18 -21.21 -16.59
C CYS A 41 -1.55 -21.79 -17.96
N LEU A 42 -2.74 -21.43 -18.45
CA LEU A 42 -3.28 -21.92 -19.73
C LEU A 42 -2.70 -21.24 -20.98
N GLN A 43 -1.82 -20.25 -20.81
CA GLN A 43 -1.29 -19.44 -21.93
C GLN A 43 -2.44 -18.91 -22.83
N CYS A 44 -3.43 -18.29 -22.20
CA CYS A 44 -4.67 -17.86 -22.85
C CYS A 44 -4.39 -16.88 -24.01
N LYS A 45 -4.99 -17.14 -25.18
CA LYS A 45 -4.92 -16.21 -26.34
C LYS A 45 -5.46 -14.81 -26.03
N LYS A 46 -6.51 -14.73 -25.20
CA LYS A 46 -7.08 -13.48 -24.67
C LYS A 46 -6.87 -13.46 -23.15
N PRO A 47 -5.79 -12.84 -22.65
CA PRO A 47 -5.42 -12.93 -21.25
C PRO A 47 -6.11 -11.85 -20.41
N PHE A 48 -7.32 -12.15 -19.92
CA PHE A 48 -8.08 -11.25 -19.03
C PHE A 48 -7.33 -10.87 -17.74
N CYS A 49 -6.34 -11.68 -17.32
CA CYS A 49 -5.48 -11.35 -16.18
C CYS A 49 -4.66 -10.05 -16.41
N VAL A 50 -4.31 -9.72 -17.66
CA VAL A 50 -3.59 -8.49 -18.02
C VAL A 50 -4.49 -7.27 -17.89
N GLU A 51 -5.76 -7.38 -18.28
CA GLU A 51 -6.78 -6.34 -18.05
C GLU A 51 -7.06 -6.14 -16.56
N GLY A 52 -7.03 -7.22 -15.77
CA GLY A 52 -7.19 -7.16 -14.32
C GLY A 52 -5.98 -6.58 -13.58
N CYS A 53 -4.85 -6.35 -14.24
CA CYS A 53 -3.66 -5.74 -13.64
C CYS A 53 -3.65 -4.22 -13.90
N PRO A 54 -3.71 -3.36 -12.86
CA PRO A 54 -3.75 -1.90 -13.05
C PRO A 54 -2.53 -1.29 -13.74
N VAL A 55 -1.40 -2.01 -13.77
CA VAL A 55 -0.18 -1.60 -14.48
C VAL A 55 0.08 -2.44 -15.74
N ASN A 56 -0.88 -3.30 -16.13
CA ASN A 56 -0.86 -4.10 -17.37
C ASN A 56 0.40 -4.96 -17.56
N VAL A 57 0.82 -5.68 -16.50
CA VAL A 57 1.89 -6.68 -16.62
C VAL A 57 1.50 -7.73 -17.66
N ASP A 58 2.41 -8.06 -18.57
CA ASP A 58 2.25 -9.15 -19.53
C ASP A 58 2.40 -10.52 -18.84
N ILE A 59 1.35 -10.89 -18.12
CA ILE A 59 1.30 -12.03 -17.21
C ILE A 59 1.60 -13.37 -17.92
N PRO A 60 0.95 -13.73 -19.04
CA PRO A 60 1.24 -14.98 -19.72
C PRO A 60 2.70 -15.07 -20.18
N ALA A 61 3.27 -13.97 -20.67
CA ALA A 61 4.64 -13.94 -21.17
C ALA A 61 5.66 -14.19 -20.07
N PHE A 62 5.57 -13.51 -18.91
CA PHE A 62 6.55 -13.76 -17.84
C PHE A 62 6.37 -15.15 -17.24
N ILE A 63 5.13 -15.66 -17.11
CA ILE A 63 4.89 -17.02 -16.61
C ILE A 63 5.46 -18.07 -17.57
N LYS A 64 5.35 -17.84 -18.89
CA LYS A 64 5.99 -18.69 -19.89
C LYS A 64 7.51 -18.73 -19.69
N LEU A 65 8.14 -17.57 -19.48
CA LEU A 65 9.58 -17.49 -19.19
C LEU A 65 9.96 -18.21 -17.88
N VAL A 66 9.11 -18.15 -16.85
CA VAL A 66 9.30 -18.97 -15.62
C VAL A 66 9.27 -20.46 -15.94
N SER A 67 8.32 -20.92 -16.76
CA SER A 67 8.22 -22.34 -17.15
C SER A 67 9.43 -22.82 -17.98
N GLU A 68 10.10 -21.90 -18.68
CA GLU A 68 11.33 -22.14 -19.45
C GLU A 68 12.61 -21.94 -18.61
N LYS A 69 12.49 -21.67 -17.30
CA LYS A 69 13.59 -21.33 -16.38
C LYS A 69 14.40 -20.07 -16.77
N LYS A 70 13.80 -19.17 -17.54
CA LYS A 70 14.42 -17.91 -17.99
C LYS A 70 14.07 -16.74 -17.06
N TYR A 71 14.49 -16.83 -15.80
CA TYR A 71 14.05 -15.91 -14.74
C TYR A 71 14.48 -14.46 -14.96
N ASN A 72 15.69 -14.22 -15.48
CA ASN A 72 16.16 -12.86 -15.77
C ASN A 72 15.35 -12.20 -16.91
N GLU A 73 14.99 -12.96 -17.94
CA GLU A 73 14.12 -12.48 -19.01
C GLU A 73 12.70 -12.21 -18.48
N ALA A 74 12.20 -13.07 -17.59
CA ALA A 74 10.92 -12.86 -16.93
C ALA A 74 10.93 -11.56 -16.10
N ALA A 75 11.99 -11.30 -15.35
CA ALA A 75 12.13 -10.08 -14.55
C ALA A 75 12.16 -8.84 -15.43
N LYS A 76 12.97 -8.85 -16.50
CA LYS A 76 13.00 -7.78 -17.51
C LYS A 76 11.64 -7.54 -18.14
N LYS A 77 10.89 -8.63 -18.43
CA LYS A 77 9.55 -8.54 -19.02
C LYS A 77 8.55 -7.85 -18.07
N ILE A 78 8.59 -8.17 -16.78
CA ILE A 78 7.74 -7.51 -15.77
C ILE A 78 8.12 -6.03 -15.63
N LYS A 79 9.41 -5.74 -15.49
CA LYS A 79 9.96 -4.37 -15.33
C LYS A 79 9.67 -3.43 -16.50
N GLY A 80 9.36 -3.97 -17.68
CA GLY A 80 8.88 -3.16 -18.81
C GLY A 80 7.52 -2.50 -18.57
N THR A 81 6.79 -2.89 -17.53
CA THR A 81 5.45 -2.36 -17.21
C THR A 81 5.23 -2.05 -15.74
N ASN A 82 5.98 -2.67 -14.84
CA ASN A 82 5.85 -2.54 -13.41
C ASN A 82 7.18 -2.05 -12.81
N SER A 83 7.16 -0.89 -12.16
CA SER A 83 8.34 -0.30 -11.53
C SER A 83 8.68 -0.91 -10.15
N LEU A 84 7.78 -1.71 -9.55
CA LEU A 84 7.95 -2.26 -8.19
C LEU A 84 7.53 -3.75 -8.08
N PRO A 85 8.01 -4.66 -8.95
CA PRO A 85 7.54 -6.05 -9.00
C PRO A 85 7.68 -6.81 -7.68
N ALA A 86 8.79 -6.62 -6.95
CA ALA A 86 9.01 -7.32 -5.69
C ALA A 86 8.02 -6.87 -4.60
N VAL A 87 7.50 -5.63 -4.70
CA VAL A 87 6.47 -5.08 -3.83
C VAL A 87 5.09 -5.62 -4.25
N CYS A 88 4.74 -5.50 -5.53
CA CYS A 88 3.44 -5.91 -6.06
C CYS A 88 3.11 -7.37 -5.77
N GLY A 89 4.09 -8.28 -5.98
CA GLY A 89 3.91 -9.70 -5.70
C GLY A 89 3.60 -10.01 -4.23
N ARG A 90 3.91 -9.10 -3.29
CA ARG A 90 3.68 -9.26 -1.84
C ARG A 90 2.38 -8.64 -1.36
N VAL A 91 2.07 -7.43 -1.83
CA VAL A 91 1.04 -6.59 -1.19
C VAL A 91 -0.23 -6.38 -2.03
N CYS A 92 -0.22 -6.72 -3.32
CA CYS A 92 -1.42 -6.60 -4.15
C CYS A 92 -2.55 -7.50 -3.60
N PRO A 93 -3.80 -7.03 -3.55
CA PRO A 93 -4.96 -7.90 -3.35
C PRO A 93 -5.29 -8.60 -4.67
N GLN A 94 -4.54 -9.65 -5.02
CA GLN A 94 -4.69 -10.32 -6.31
C GLN A 94 -6.10 -10.90 -6.51
N GLU A 95 -6.77 -11.26 -5.41
CA GLU A 95 -8.15 -11.74 -5.34
C GLU A 95 -9.20 -10.75 -5.87
N GLU A 96 -8.84 -9.47 -5.99
CA GLU A 96 -9.69 -8.41 -6.57
C GLU A 96 -9.20 -7.96 -7.96
N GLN A 97 -8.15 -8.59 -8.51
CA GLN A 97 -7.36 -8.05 -9.63
C GLN A 97 -7.02 -9.10 -10.70
N CYS A 98 -5.73 -9.31 -10.96
CA CYS A 98 -5.25 -10.19 -12.02
C CYS A 98 -5.70 -11.65 -11.81
N GLU A 99 -5.77 -12.11 -10.55
CA GLU A 99 -6.20 -13.46 -10.24
C GLU A 99 -7.72 -13.62 -10.26
N LEU A 100 -8.48 -12.56 -9.93
CA LEU A 100 -9.94 -12.53 -10.10
C LEU A 100 -10.35 -12.78 -11.56
N LYS A 101 -9.57 -12.25 -12.51
CA LYS A 101 -9.84 -12.39 -13.95
C LYS A 101 -9.23 -13.65 -14.57
N CYS A 102 -8.52 -14.47 -13.80
CA CYS A 102 -7.86 -15.67 -14.32
C CYS A 102 -8.89 -16.72 -14.76
N ILE A 103 -8.75 -17.25 -15.99
CA ILE A 103 -9.68 -18.27 -16.53
C ILE A 103 -9.68 -19.56 -15.71
N VAL A 104 -8.53 -19.94 -15.14
CA VAL A 104 -8.42 -21.11 -14.24
C VAL A 104 -9.31 -20.92 -13.01
N GLY A 105 -9.43 -19.68 -12.53
CA GLY A 105 -10.26 -19.27 -11.40
C GLY A 105 -11.76 -19.55 -11.54
N LYS A 106 -12.25 -19.86 -12.76
CA LYS A 106 -13.67 -20.16 -12.99
C LYS A 106 -14.11 -21.53 -12.46
N LYS A 107 -13.19 -22.49 -12.36
CA LYS A 107 -13.48 -23.87 -11.92
C LYS A 107 -12.55 -24.35 -10.81
N ASN A 108 -11.44 -23.67 -10.60
CA ASN A 108 -10.35 -24.02 -9.68
C ASN A 108 -9.90 -22.73 -8.97
N GLU A 109 -8.93 -22.81 -8.06
CA GLU A 109 -8.24 -21.60 -7.61
C GLU A 109 -7.48 -20.96 -8.79
N PRO A 110 -7.40 -19.63 -8.90
CA PRO A 110 -6.68 -18.99 -9.99
C PRO A 110 -5.18 -19.31 -9.95
N VAL A 111 -4.45 -19.02 -11.02
CA VAL A 111 -2.97 -19.11 -11.00
C VAL A 111 -2.43 -18.13 -9.96
N GLY A 112 -1.45 -18.55 -9.16
CA GLY A 112 -0.76 -17.71 -8.18
C GLY A 112 0.17 -16.69 -8.83
N ILE A 113 -0.41 -15.73 -9.57
CA ILE A 113 0.29 -14.72 -10.36
C ILE A 113 1.17 -13.86 -9.46
N GLY A 114 0.65 -13.38 -8.33
CA GLY A 114 1.43 -12.56 -7.40
C GLY A 114 2.63 -13.31 -6.80
N ARG A 115 2.43 -14.60 -6.52
CA ARG A 115 3.48 -15.50 -6.00
C ARG A 115 4.60 -15.73 -7.01
N LEU A 116 4.24 -15.88 -8.30
CA LEU A 116 5.20 -16.01 -9.40
C LEU A 116 5.92 -14.69 -9.70
N GLU A 117 5.23 -13.56 -9.66
CA GLU A 117 5.84 -12.22 -9.80
C GLU A 117 6.87 -11.98 -8.69
N ARG A 118 6.50 -12.29 -7.44
CA ARG A 118 7.41 -12.26 -6.30
C ARG A 118 8.63 -13.17 -6.51
N PHE A 119 8.41 -14.43 -6.89
CA PHE A 119 9.49 -15.39 -7.13
C PHE A 119 10.51 -14.86 -8.16
N VAL A 120 10.02 -14.35 -9.29
CA VAL A 120 10.88 -13.80 -10.34
C VAL A 120 11.72 -12.62 -9.82
N ALA A 121 11.10 -11.70 -9.09
CA ALA A 121 11.79 -10.54 -8.52
C ALA A 121 12.82 -10.95 -7.45
N ASP A 122 12.49 -11.94 -6.61
CA ASP A 122 13.39 -12.44 -5.57
C ASP A 122 14.62 -13.16 -6.18
N VAL A 123 14.43 -13.95 -7.25
CA VAL A 123 15.54 -14.62 -7.98
C VAL A 123 16.45 -13.62 -8.69
N GLU A 124 15.88 -12.59 -9.33
CA GLU A 124 16.66 -11.53 -9.96
C GLU A 124 17.54 -10.81 -8.92
N ARG A 125 16.98 -10.53 -7.75
CA ARG A 125 17.70 -9.92 -6.62
C ARG A 125 18.85 -10.81 -6.14
N GLN A 126 18.57 -12.07 -5.85
CA GLN A 126 19.55 -13.02 -5.32
C GLN A 126 20.68 -13.32 -6.30
N SER A 127 20.41 -13.28 -7.61
CA SER A 127 21.43 -13.50 -8.64
C SER A 127 22.30 -12.27 -8.92
N GLY A 128 21.99 -11.09 -8.35
CA GLY A 128 22.67 -9.83 -8.67
C GLY A 128 22.35 -9.31 -10.08
N SER A 129 21.30 -9.81 -10.72
CA SER A 129 21.01 -9.51 -12.13
C SER A 129 20.31 -8.17 -12.35
N ILE A 130 19.89 -7.50 -11.27
CA ILE A 130 19.19 -6.20 -11.33
C ILE A 130 19.98 -5.18 -12.16
N GLU A 131 21.31 -5.13 -12.00
CA GLU A 131 22.16 -4.17 -12.73
C GLU A 131 22.22 -4.44 -14.22
N LYS A 132 22.16 -5.72 -14.61
CA LYS A 132 22.18 -6.14 -16.02
C LYS A 132 20.84 -5.88 -16.72
N ASN A 133 19.77 -5.75 -15.93
CA ASN A 133 18.40 -5.59 -16.42
C ASN A 133 17.92 -4.13 -16.38
N VAL A 134 18.79 -3.16 -16.09
CA VAL A 134 18.43 -1.73 -16.15
C VAL A 134 18.03 -1.37 -17.58
N VAL A 135 16.85 -0.77 -17.71
CA VAL A 135 16.32 -0.30 -18.99
C VAL A 135 17.23 0.80 -19.53
N LYS A 136 17.70 0.66 -20.78
CA LYS A 136 18.48 1.70 -21.46
C LYS A 136 17.60 2.92 -21.69
N LEU A 137 18.07 4.07 -21.25
CA LEU A 137 17.35 5.34 -21.37
C LEU A 137 17.74 6.08 -22.65
N PRO A 138 16.88 6.97 -23.17
CA PRO A 138 17.25 7.92 -24.20
C PRO A 138 18.40 8.84 -23.75
N GLU A 139 19.34 9.14 -24.66
CA GLU A 139 20.51 10.02 -24.36
C GLU A 139 20.09 11.46 -24.09
N LYS A 140 19.12 11.99 -24.85
CA LYS A 140 18.65 13.37 -24.72
C LYS A 140 17.42 13.42 -23.83
N LYS A 141 17.47 14.28 -22.81
CA LYS A 141 16.32 14.55 -21.95
C LYS A 141 15.28 15.43 -22.66
N ILE A 142 14.01 15.05 -22.53
CA ILE A 142 12.88 15.76 -23.15
C ILE A 142 12.57 17.06 -22.41
N ALA A 143 12.32 16.95 -21.09
CA ALA A 143 12.00 18.06 -20.21
C ALA A 143 12.22 17.67 -18.74
N LYS A 144 12.18 18.66 -17.84
CA LYS A 144 12.21 18.45 -16.39
C LYS A 144 10.79 18.28 -15.83
N VAL A 145 10.59 17.32 -14.94
CA VAL A 145 9.31 17.07 -14.26
C VAL A 145 9.51 16.81 -12.77
N VAL A 146 8.49 17.15 -11.97
CA VAL A 146 8.49 16.93 -10.51
C VAL A 146 7.42 15.95 -10.10
N ILE A 147 7.77 15.08 -9.17
CA ILE A 147 6.85 14.19 -8.46
C ILE A 147 6.86 14.59 -6.98
N ALA A 148 5.71 14.99 -6.44
CA ALA A 148 5.53 15.31 -5.03
C ALA A 148 4.99 14.08 -4.28
N GLY A 149 5.86 13.43 -3.52
CA GLY A 149 5.60 12.20 -2.77
C GLY A 149 6.26 10.96 -3.40
N SER A 150 6.93 10.17 -2.58
CA SER A 150 7.62 8.93 -2.99
C SER A 150 6.83 7.66 -2.66
N GLY A 151 5.50 7.76 -2.57
CA GLY A 151 4.62 6.58 -2.44
C GLY A 151 4.52 5.78 -3.75
N PRO A 152 3.72 4.69 -3.77
CA PRO A 152 3.58 3.82 -4.94
C PRO A 152 3.23 4.56 -6.25
N ALA A 153 2.30 5.51 -6.18
CA ALA A 153 1.91 6.33 -7.33
C ALA A 153 3.08 7.17 -7.85
N GLY A 154 3.79 7.86 -6.95
CA GLY A 154 4.92 8.72 -7.31
C GLY A 154 6.10 7.93 -7.87
N LEU A 155 6.47 6.81 -7.24
CA LEU A 155 7.55 5.94 -7.71
C LEU A 155 7.24 5.36 -9.10
N THR A 156 5.98 4.96 -9.34
CA THR A 156 5.57 4.45 -10.65
C THR A 156 5.58 5.53 -11.72
N CYS A 157 5.00 6.70 -11.42
CA CYS A 157 5.00 7.85 -12.34
C CYS A 157 6.45 8.27 -12.68
N ALA A 158 7.33 8.29 -11.68
CA ALA A 158 8.74 8.62 -11.86
C ALA A 158 9.47 7.61 -12.75
N GLY A 159 9.28 6.31 -12.52
CA GLY A 159 9.89 5.25 -13.32
C GLY A 159 9.46 5.31 -14.79
N ASP A 160 8.16 5.46 -15.04
CA ASP A 160 7.61 5.53 -16.39
C ASP A 160 8.10 6.79 -17.13
N LEU A 161 8.09 7.97 -16.49
CA LEU A 161 8.64 9.19 -17.08
C LEU A 161 10.16 9.11 -17.31
N ALA A 162 10.90 8.47 -16.41
CA ALA A 162 12.34 8.27 -16.61
C ALA A 162 12.61 7.39 -17.85
N MET A 163 11.87 6.28 -18.00
CA MET A 163 11.95 5.41 -19.17
C MET A 163 11.57 6.11 -20.48
N LEU A 164 10.65 7.09 -20.42
CA LEU A 164 10.30 7.94 -21.56
C LEU A 164 11.33 9.03 -21.89
N GLY A 165 12.37 9.22 -21.05
CA GLY A 165 13.46 10.17 -21.29
C GLY A 165 13.32 11.52 -20.59
N TYR A 166 12.50 11.64 -19.55
CA TYR A 166 12.40 12.88 -18.75
C TYR A 166 13.53 12.99 -17.70
N ASP A 167 13.81 14.22 -17.26
CA ASP A 167 14.64 14.52 -16.07
C ASP A 167 13.70 14.63 -14.87
N VAL A 168 13.62 13.55 -14.09
CA VAL A 168 12.62 13.37 -13.04
C VAL A 168 13.23 13.67 -11.67
N THR A 169 12.57 14.53 -10.90
CA THR A 169 12.90 14.77 -9.48
C THR A 169 11.70 14.45 -8.60
N ILE A 170 11.89 13.57 -7.62
CA ILE A 170 10.93 13.28 -6.56
C ILE A 170 11.27 14.12 -5.33
N TYR A 171 10.29 14.85 -4.80
CA TYR A 171 10.37 15.45 -3.47
C TYR A 171 9.55 14.62 -2.48
N GLU A 172 10.18 14.20 -1.39
CA GLU A 172 9.57 13.41 -0.31
C GLU A 172 9.60 14.19 0.99
N SER A 173 8.47 14.23 1.72
CA SER A 173 8.36 15.01 2.95
C SER A 173 9.05 14.35 4.14
N LEU A 174 9.07 13.02 4.19
CA LEU A 174 9.75 12.26 5.23
C LEU A 174 11.27 12.16 4.94
N HIS A 175 12.01 11.72 5.96
CA HIS A 175 13.44 11.43 5.85
C HIS A 175 13.74 10.14 5.08
N ALA A 176 12.72 9.37 4.72
CA ALA A 176 12.84 8.11 4.00
C ALA A 176 11.72 7.95 2.97
N THR A 177 11.98 7.15 1.95
CA THR A 177 11.15 7.03 0.74
C THR A 177 10.19 5.84 0.76
N GLY A 178 9.16 5.84 -0.09
CA GLY A 178 8.25 4.71 -0.27
C GLY A 178 6.86 4.90 0.33
N GLY A 179 6.63 6.00 1.05
CA GLY A 179 5.34 6.30 1.68
C GLY A 179 4.81 5.14 2.53
N VAL A 180 3.56 4.73 2.32
CA VAL A 180 2.90 3.66 3.07
C VAL A 180 3.64 2.32 2.98
N LEU A 181 4.43 2.08 1.91
CA LEU A 181 5.26 0.88 1.79
C LEU A 181 6.35 0.83 2.88
N ARG A 182 6.79 1.99 3.38
CA ARG A 182 7.78 2.08 4.46
C ARG A 182 7.14 2.26 5.82
N TYR A 183 6.34 3.31 6.01
CA TYR A 183 5.82 3.66 7.34
C TYR A 183 4.55 2.88 7.73
N GLY A 184 3.80 2.33 6.76
CA GLY A 184 2.51 1.70 7.00
C GLY A 184 2.57 0.18 7.06
N ILE A 185 2.93 -0.46 5.93
CA ILE A 185 2.97 -1.92 5.81
C ILE A 185 4.15 -2.45 6.64
N PRO A 186 3.98 -3.39 7.58
CA PRO A 186 5.08 -3.86 8.42
C PRO A 186 6.11 -4.73 7.69
N GLN A 187 7.29 -4.89 8.30
CA GLN A 187 8.39 -5.68 7.76
C GLN A 187 8.02 -7.15 7.50
N PHE A 188 7.15 -7.72 8.34
CA PHE A 188 6.72 -9.11 8.21
C PHE A 188 5.79 -9.37 7.01
N ARG A 189 5.34 -8.32 6.32
CA ARG A 189 4.60 -8.37 5.04
C ARG A 189 5.42 -7.83 3.87
N LEU A 190 6.15 -6.74 4.10
CA LEU A 190 6.99 -6.10 3.10
C LEU A 190 8.35 -5.73 3.71
N PRO A 191 9.37 -6.57 3.50
CA PRO A 191 10.73 -6.28 3.94
C PRO A 191 11.24 -4.95 3.38
N LYS A 192 11.83 -4.11 4.24
CA LYS A 192 12.26 -2.76 3.86
C LYS A 192 13.43 -2.75 2.90
N GLU A 193 14.32 -3.73 3.03
CA GLU A 193 15.42 -3.96 2.09
C GLU A 193 14.91 -4.15 0.65
N ILE A 194 13.78 -4.85 0.46
CA ILE A 194 13.18 -5.06 -0.87
C ILE A 194 12.70 -3.74 -1.46
N LEU A 195 12.08 -2.89 -0.63
CA LEU A 195 11.68 -1.55 -1.02
C LEU A 195 12.90 -0.68 -1.36
N ASP A 196 13.97 -0.73 -0.58
CA ASP A 196 15.20 0.02 -0.82
C ASP A 196 15.81 -0.35 -2.18
N ILE A 197 15.85 -1.63 -2.52
CA ILE A 197 16.37 -2.14 -3.79
C ILE A 197 15.56 -1.64 -4.99
N GLU A 198 14.23 -1.64 -4.91
CA GLU A 198 13.37 -1.12 -5.97
C GLU A 198 13.54 0.40 -6.16
N ILE A 199 13.73 1.14 -5.05
CA ILE A 199 13.97 2.59 -5.11
C ILE A 199 15.37 2.88 -5.66
N ASP A 200 16.38 2.08 -5.31
CA ASP A 200 17.72 2.20 -5.87
C ASP A 200 17.77 1.87 -7.37
N TYR A 201 16.92 0.94 -7.84
CA TYR A 201 16.71 0.73 -9.26
C TYR A 201 16.20 2.01 -9.96
N LEU A 202 15.24 2.74 -9.38
CA LEU A 202 14.78 4.02 -9.92
C LEU A 202 15.88 5.08 -9.93
N LYS A 203 16.72 5.14 -8.89
CA LYS A 203 17.91 6.03 -8.88
C LYS A 203 18.89 5.66 -9.99
N LYS A 204 19.10 4.37 -10.27
CA LYS A 204 19.92 3.87 -11.38
C LYS A 204 19.30 4.22 -12.75
N LEU A 205 17.98 4.37 -12.85
CA LEU A 205 17.30 4.98 -14.01
C LEU A 205 17.46 6.52 -14.08
N GLY A 206 18.26 7.13 -13.19
CA GLY A 206 18.52 8.58 -13.20
C GLY A 206 17.42 9.42 -12.54
N VAL A 207 16.48 8.80 -11.80
CA VAL A 207 15.52 9.55 -10.99
C VAL A 207 16.24 10.17 -9.79
N LYS A 208 16.11 11.49 -9.63
CA LYS A 208 16.62 12.22 -8.45
C LYS A 208 15.59 12.17 -7.35
N ILE A 209 16.00 11.92 -6.11
CA ILE A 209 15.08 11.88 -4.96
C ILE A 209 15.65 12.77 -3.86
N ILE A 210 14.84 13.72 -3.38
CA ILE A 210 15.19 14.69 -2.35
C ILE A 210 14.18 14.54 -1.20
N THR A 211 14.65 14.02 -0.07
CA THR A 211 13.86 13.81 1.15
C THR A 211 13.81 15.05 2.03
N ASN A 212 12.96 15.05 3.06
CA ASN A 212 12.73 16.18 3.97
C ASN A 212 12.24 17.45 3.26
N VAL A 213 11.54 17.32 2.14
CA VAL A 213 10.97 18.44 1.38
C VAL A 213 9.46 18.33 1.33
N LEU A 214 8.78 19.21 2.06
CA LEU A 214 7.33 19.28 2.09
C LEU A 214 6.82 20.20 0.98
N VAL A 215 6.46 19.63 -0.16
CA VAL A 215 5.82 20.37 -1.26
C VAL A 215 4.50 20.98 -0.78
N GLY A 216 4.27 22.26 -1.10
CA GLY A 216 3.15 23.06 -0.60
C GLY A 216 3.45 23.87 0.67
N LYS A 217 4.58 23.61 1.35
CA LYS A 217 5.10 24.45 2.45
C LYS A 217 6.54 24.86 2.22
N THR A 218 7.47 23.91 2.21
CA THR A 218 8.90 24.16 1.96
C THR A 218 9.10 24.72 0.55
N ILE A 219 8.43 24.13 -0.44
CA ILE A 219 8.45 24.58 -1.83
C ILE A 219 7.02 24.63 -2.36
N PRO A 220 6.44 25.81 -2.61
CA PRO A 220 5.15 25.94 -3.29
C PRO A 220 5.21 25.37 -4.71
N VAL A 221 4.11 24.80 -5.20
CA VAL A 221 4.05 24.22 -6.56
C VAL A 221 4.30 25.27 -7.64
N THR A 222 3.87 26.51 -7.42
CA THR A 222 4.11 27.64 -8.33
C THR A 222 5.60 27.94 -8.53
N GLU A 223 6.43 27.76 -7.50
CA GLU A 223 7.88 27.94 -7.58
C GLU A 223 8.55 26.85 -8.42
N LEU A 224 8.01 25.62 -8.45
CA LEU A 224 8.52 24.56 -9.31
C LEU A 224 8.42 24.95 -10.79
N PHE A 225 7.31 25.54 -11.23
CA PHE A 225 7.19 26.02 -12.61
C PHE A 225 8.20 27.14 -12.93
N LYS A 226 8.47 28.05 -11.98
CA LYS A 226 9.49 29.10 -12.14
C LYS A 226 10.92 28.54 -12.25
N GLN A 227 11.19 27.39 -11.64
CA GLN A 227 12.46 26.66 -11.77
C GLN A 227 12.61 25.89 -13.11
N GLY A 228 11.64 26.01 -14.02
CA GLY A 228 11.69 25.43 -15.36
C GLY A 228 11.14 24.01 -15.46
N PHE A 229 10.45 23.51 -14.43
CA PHE A 229 9.73 22.25 -14.51
C PHE A 229 8.50 22.38 -15.42
N SER A 230 8.32 21.41 -16.33
CA SER A 230 7.26 21.45 -17.35
C SER A 230 5.92 20.91 -16.87
N ALA A 231 5.95 20.00 -15.89
CA ALA A 231 4.77 19.43 -15.24
C ALA A 231 5.08 18.95 -13.82
N VAL A 232 4.04 18.85 -12.99
CA VAL A 232 4.11 18.37 -11.60
C VAL A 232 3.07 17.27 -11.39
N PHE A 233 3.47 16.14 -10.80
CA PHE A 233 2.57 15.09 -10.34
C PHE A 233 2.47 15.11 -8.81
N ILE A 234 1.25 15.13 -8.27
CA ILE A 234 0.96 15.09 -6.84
C ILE A 234 0.57 13.66 -6.45
N GLY A 235 1.47 12.97 -5.76
CA GLY A 235 1.32 11.61 -5.24
C GLY A 235 1.45 11.55 -3.72
N ALA A 236 0.96 12.57 -3.01
CA ALA A 236 1.13 12.74 -1.56
C ALA A 236 0.30 11.77 -0.69
N GLY A 237 -0.62 11.03 -1.30
CA GLY A 237 -1.50 10.06 -0.62
C GLY A 237 -2.53 10.69 0.33
N ALA A 238 -3.18 9.85 1.13
CA ALA A 238 -4.16 10.24 2.15
C ALA A 238 -3.64 9.88 3.55
N GLY A 239 -2.67 10.65 4.06
CA GLY A 239 -1.94 10.32 5.29
C GLY A 239 -2.48 10.94 6.59
N LEU A 240 -3.57 11.71 6.55
CA LEU A 240 -4.13 12.36 7.74
C LEU A 240 -5.05 11.36 8.47
N PRO A 241 -4.78 10.96 9.73
CA PRO A 241 -5.59 9.95 10.40
C PRO A 241 -7.00 10.45 10.72
N SER A 242 -7.97 9.54 10.65
CA SER A 242 -9.31 9.76 11.21
C SER A 242 -9.37 9.31 12.67
N PHE A 243 -9.97 10.13 13.49
CA PHE A 243 -10.18 9.90 14.93
C PHE A 243 -11.58 9.35 15.18
N LEU A 244 -11.73 8.49 16.18
CA LEU A 244 -12.96 7.83 16.63
C LEU A 244 -14.07 8.83 16.94
N GLY A 245 -13.73 10.02 17.45
CA GLY A 245 -14.69 11.05 17.83
C GLY A 245 -15.49 10.69 19.08
N VAL A 246 -14.91 9.89 19.98
CA VAL A 246 -15.55 9.44 21.24
C VAL A 246 -14.88 10.09 22.45
N PRO A 247 -15.57 10.22 23.59
CA PRO A 247 -14.95 10.67 24.83
C PRO A 247 -13.74 9.80 25.21
N GLY A 248 -12.71 10.44 25.78
CA GLY A 248 -11.48 9.76 26.21
C GLY A 248 -10.47 9.43 25.11
N GLU A 249 -10.72 9.79 23.84
CA GLU A 249 -9.79 9.49 22.74
C GLU A 249 -8.39 10.14 22.88
N ASN A 250 -8.24 11.15 23.75
CA ASN A 250 -6.96 11.81 24.01
C ASN A 250 -6.19 11.20 25.21
N LEU A 251 -6.64 10.09 25.79
CA LEU A 251 -5.96 9.42 26.90
C LEU A 251 -4.62 8.81 26.49
N ALA A 252 -3.67 8.75 27.44
CA ALA A 252 -2.38 8.10 27.22
C ALA A 252 -2.57 6.59 27.02
N GLY A 253 -2.08 6.07 25.90
CA GLY A 253 -2.34 4.68 25.47
C GLY A 253 -3.35 4.59 24.31
N VAL A 254 -3.96 5.71 23.91
CA VAL A 254 -4.67 5.80 22.63
C VAL A 254 -3.69 6.22 21.53
N TYR A 255 -3.73 5.53 20.40
CA TYR A 255 -2.94 5.84 19.21
C TYR A 255 -3.82 5.97 17.97
N SER A 256 -3.47 6.87 17.06
CA SER A 256 -3.86 6.66 15.67
C SER A 256 -3.02 5.52 15.08
N ALA A 257 -3.58 4.71 14.19
CA ALA A 257 -2.82 3.67 13.52
C ALA A 257 -1.64 4.24 12.72
N ASN A 258 -1.77 5.46 12.19
CA ASN A 258 -0.70 6.18 11.51
C ASN A 258 0.49 6.41 12.44
N GLU A 259 0.27 6.98 13.64
CA GLU A 259 1.33 7.17 14.62
C GLU A 259 1.93 5.82 15.03
N TYR A 260 1.07 4.86 15.38
CA TYR A 260 1.47 3.56 15.90
C TYR A 260 2.38 2.82 14.92
N LEU A 261 1.93 2.68 13.67
CA LEU A 261 2.69 2.01 12.62
C LEU A 261 3.91 2.83 12.18
N THR A 262 3.86 4.17 12.20
CA THR A 262 5.04 4.99 11.90
C THR A 262 6.14 4.78 12.94
N ARG A 263 5.80 4.77 14.24
CA ARG A 263 6.76 4.45 15.30
C ARG A 263 7.38 3.07 15.09
N ILE A 264 6.55 2.07 14.80
CA ILE A 264 7.01 0.68 14.68
C ILE A 264 7.83 0.47 13.40
N ASN A 265 7.34 0.94 12.26
CA ASN A 265 7.91 0.60 10.96
C ASN A 265 8.99 1.58 10.50
N LEU A 266 8.70 2.88 10.54
CA LEU A 266 9.64 3.92 10.08
C LEU A 266 10.71 4.15 11.13
N MET A 267 10.30 4.33 12.39
CA MET A 267 11.23 4.61 13.49
C MET A 267 11.79 3.35 14.17
N GLN A 268 11.36 2.17 13.72
CA GLN A 268 11.84 0.87 14.21
C GLN A 268 11.72 0.69 15.73
N ALA A 269 10.68 1.26 16.35
CA ALA A 269 10.51 1.27 17.81
C ALA A 269 10.45 -0.12 18.47
N TYR A 270 10.22 -1.19 17.69
CA TYR A 270 10.32 -2.57 18.17
C TYR A 270 11.76 -3.01 18.52
N LYS A 271 12.78 -2.23 18.14
CA LYS A 271 14.18 -2.43 18.49
C LYS A 271 14.64 -1.54 19.66
N PHE A 272 13.76 -0.76 20.26
CA PHE A 272 14.13 0.06 21.42
C PHE A 272 14.77 -0.81 22.53
N PRO A 273 15.91 -0.42 23.13
CA PRO A 273 16.56 0.90 23.04
C PRO A 273 17.66 1.04 21.97
N GLU A 274 17.84 0.09 21.04
CA GLU A 274 18.79 0.24 19.92
C GLU A 274 18.43 1.42 19.00
N THR A 275 17.15 1.76 18.97
CA THR A 275 16.60 2.94 18.28
C THR A 275 15.96 3.88 19.29
N ASP A 276 16.07 5.19 19.08
CA ASP A 276 15.67 6.19 20.08
C ASP A 276 14.15 6.34 20.27
N THR A 277 13.34 5.94 19.30
CA THR A 277 11.88 6.13 19.36
C THR A 277 11.24 5.02 20.19
N PRO A 278 10.57 5.32 21.31
CA PRO A 278 9.81 4.32 22.05
C PRO A 278 8.43 4.10 21.44
N VAL A 279 7.88 2.92 21.70
CA VAL A 279 6.45 2.61 21.57
C VAL A 279 6.00 1.91 22.85
N ARG A 280 4.90 2.37 23.44
CA ARG A 280 4.36 1.76 24.67
C ARG A 280 3.14 0.94 24.32
N ILE A 281 3.13 -0.30 24.78
CA ILE A 281 2.05 -1.24 24.53
C ILE A 281 1.69 -1.89 25.84
N GLY A 282 0.39 -1.91 26.13
CA GLY A 282 -0.14 -2.59 27.30
C GLY A 282 -0.38 -4.08 27.07
N SER A 283 -0.90 -4.76 28.08
CA SER A 283 -1.12 -6.21 28.03
C SER A 283 -2.33 -6.57 27.16
N LYS A 284 -3.39 -5.76 27.19
CA LYS A 284 -4.61 -5.90 26.38
C LYS A 284 -4.75 -4.74 25.41
N VAL A 285 -4.81 -5.04 24.11
CA VAL A 285 -4.87 -4.04 23.04
C VAL A 285 -6.17 -4.17 22.25
N ALA A 286 -6.89 -3.07 22.07
CA ALA A 286 -8.02 -2.97 21.14
C ALA A 286 -7.61 -2.19 19.90
N VAL A 287 -7.78 -2.78 18.72
CA VAL A 287 -7.59 -2.11 17.43
C VAL A 287 -8.96 -1.90 16.79
N VAL A 288 -9.39 -0.65 16.65
CA VAL A 288 -10.71 -0.31 16.11
C VAL A 288 -10.64 -0.18 14.59
N GLY A 289 -11.29 -1.09 13.87
CA GLY A 289 -11.27 -1.17 12.42
C GLY A 289 -10.99 -2.59 11.92
N ALA A 290 -11.11 -2.83 10.61
CA ALA A 290 -10.90 -4.17 10.03
C ALA A 290 -10.24 -4.15 8.64
N GLY A 291 -9.61 -3.03 8.26
CA GLY A 291 -8.79 -2.97 7.05
C GLY A 291 -7.38 -3.52 7.27
N ASN A 292 -6.57 -3.52 6.21
CA ASN A 292 -5.17 -3.96 6.28
C ASN A 292 -4.39 -3.22 7.38
N VAL A 293 -4.62 -1.92 7.56
CA VAL A 293 -4.02 -1.10 8.63
C VAL A 293 -4.36 -1.64 10.02
N ALA A 294 -5.60 -2.10 10.23
CA ALA A 294 -6.02 -2.69 11.50
C ALA A 294 -5.34 -4.05 11.73
N MET A 295 -5.27 -4.90 10.69
CA MET A 295 -4.55 -6.17 10.78
C MET A 295 -3.07 -5.97 11.09
N ASP A 296 -2.44 -5.00 10.43
CA ASP A 296 -1.03 -4.65 10.65
C ASP A 296 -0.79 -4.18 12.08
N ALA A 297 -1.61 -3.23 12.59
CA ALA A 297 -1.51 -2.74 13.95
C ALA A 297 -1.72 -3.86 14.99
N ALA A 298 -2.70 -4.74 14.78
CA ALA A 298 -2.97 -5.86 15.68
C ALA A 298 -1.81 -6.86 15.72
N ARG A 299 -1.29 -7.24 14.55
CA ARG A 299 -0.17 -8.20 14.44
C ARG A 299 1.15 -7.63 14.93
N CYS A 300 1.37 -6.33 14.78
CA CYS A 300 2.49 -5.63 15.42
C CYS A 300 2.35 -5.63 16.96
N SER A 301 1.14 -5.44 17.48
CA SER A 301 0.88 -5.44 18.93
C SER A 301 1.28 -6.77 19.58
N LEU A 302 0.92 -7.90 18.95
CA LEU A 302 1.34 -9.24 19.40
C LEU A 302 2.86 -9.39 19.43
N ARG A 303 3.55 -8.94 18.36
CA ARG A 303 5.01 -9.00 18.25
C ARG A 303 5.76 -8.15 19.27
N LEU A 304 5.10 -7.12 19.78
CA LEU A 304 5.61 -6.24 20.82
C LEU A 304 5.27 -6.74 22.23
N GLY A 305 4.69 -7.93 22.36
CA GLY A 305 4.48 -8.60 23.64
C GLY A 305 3.11 -8.38 24.27
N ALA A 306 2.12 -7.84 23.54
CA ALA A 306 0.74 -7.82 24.02
C ALA A 306 0.25 -9.25 24.25
N LYS A 307 -0.39 -9.51 25.40
CA LYS A 307 -0.92 -10.84 25.75
C LYS A 307 -2.23 -11.13 25.02
N GLU A 308 -3.03 -10.09 24.82
CA GLU A 308 -4.30 -10.19 24.13
C GLU A 308 -4.51 -9.01 23.19
N VAL A 309 -4.88 -9.31 21.95
CA VAL A 309 -5.15 -8.29 20.93
C VAL A 309 -6.50 -8.56 20.30
N TYR A 310 -7.33 -7.52 20.25
CA TYR A 310 -8.70 -7.57 19.76
C TYR A 310 -8.87 -6.64 18.57
N ILE A 311 -9.41 -7.18 17.47
CA ILE A 311 -9.99 -6.37 16.40
C ILE A 311 -11.41 -6.01 16.82
N VAL A 312 -11.69 -4.73 17.04
CA VAL A 312 -13.04 -4.24 17.35
C VAL A 312 -13.64 -3.70 16.06
N TYR A 313 -14.62 -4.41 15.52
CA TYR A 313 -15.21 -4.08 14.22
C TYR A 313 -16.73 -4.05 14.26
N ARG A 314 -17.30 -2.96 13.74
CA ARG A 314 -18.75 -2.70 13.78
C ARG A 314 -19.59 -3.57 12.85
N ARG A 315 -18.98 -4.34 11.94
CA ARG A 315 -19.70 -5.24 10.99
C ARG A 315 -19.25 -6.69 11.18
N SER A 316 -19.71 -7.59 10.31
CA SER A 316 -19.32 -8.99 10.34
C SER A 316 -18.01 -9.22 9.59
N GLU A 317 -17.53 -10.47 9.61
CA GLU A 317 -16.32 -10.90 8.93
C GLU A 317 -16.41 -10.72 7.41
N GLU A 318 -17.60 -10.95 6.83
CA GLU A 318 -17.83 -10.82 5.38
C GLU A 318 -17.62 -9.39 4.87
N GLU A 319 -17.83 -8.38 5.71
CA GLU A 319 -17.63 -6.97 5.35
C GLU A 319 -16.20 -6.46 5.61
N MET A 320 -15.31 -7.28 6.16
CA MET A 320 -13.93 -6.87 6.46
C MET A 320 -13.18 -6.53 5.17
N PRO A 321 -12.62 -5.30 5.03
CA PRO A 321 -11.93 -4.88 3.82
C PRO A 321 -10.43 -5.26 3.79
N ALA A 322 -9.93 -6.00 4.78
CA ALA A 322 -8.55 -6.49 4.76
C ALA A 322 -8.38 -7.65 3.77
N ARG A 323 -7.15 -7.83 3.27
CA ARG A 323 -6.81 -9.00 2.45
C ARG A 323 -7.07 -10.28 3.26
N LYS A 324 -7.68 -11.28 2.62
CA LYS A 324 -8.06 -12.54 3.28
C LYS A 324 -6.87 -13.23 3.93
N GLU A 325 -5.74 -13.29 3.22
CA GLU A 325 -4.49 -13.86 3.73
C GLU A 325 -4.00 -13.16 5.01
N GLU A 326 -4.25 -11.86 5.17
CA GLU A 326 -3.82 -11.11 6.36
C GLU A 326 -4.76 -11.32 7.55
N ILE A 327 -6.06 -11.50 7.29
CA ILE A 327 -7.04 -11.89 8.31
C ILE A 327 -6.70 -13.30 8.82
N GLU A 328 -6.49 -14.26 7.91
CA GLU A 328 -6.06 -15.62 8.24
C GLU A 328 -4.77 -15.60 9.07
N ASN A 329 -3.74 -14.87 8.61
CA ASN A 329 -2.47 -14.77 9.33
C ASN A 329 -2.64 -14.14 10.73
N ALA A 330 -3.53 -13.15 10.89
CA ALA A 330 -3.80 -12.51 12.18
C ALA A 330 -4.48 -13.48 13.15
N VAL A 331 -5.49 -14.22 12.69
CA VAL A 331 -6.21 -15.22 13.51
C VAL A 331 -5.28 -16.37 13.90
N GLU A 332 -4.48 -16.89 12.96
CA GLU A 332 -3.44 -17.90 13.22
C GLU A 332 -2.41 -17.43 14.28
N GLU A 333 -2.10 -16.14 14.31
CA GLU A 333 -1.17 -15.54 15.29
C GLU A 333 -1.83 -15.29 16.66
N GLY A 334 -3.16 -15.43 16.77
CA GLY A 334 -3.91 -15.28 18.03
C GLY A 334 -4.67 -13.97 18.18
N VAL A 335 -4.80 -13.15 17.13
CA VAL A 335 -5.69 -11.97 17.14
C VAL A 335 -7.14 -12.42 17.28
N LYS A 336 -7.87 -11.82 18.21
CA LYS A 336 -9.28 -12.12 18.47
C LYS A 336 -10.17 -11.16 17.69
N LEU A 337 -11.13 -11.70 16.92
CA LEU A 337 -12.08 -10.89 16.17
C LEU A 337 -13.32 -10.58 17.03
N HIS A 338 -13.49 -9.31 17.37
CA HIS A 338 -14.61 -8.79 18.15
C HIS A 338 -15.56 -8.02 17.23
N LEU A 339 -16.35 -8.79 16.48
CA LEU A 339 -17.22 -8.33 15.40
C LEU A 339 -18.52 -7.72 15.94
N LEU A 340 -19.27 -7.05 15.05
CA LEU A 340 -20.52 -6.38 15.38
C LEU A 340 -20.44 -5.52 16.65
N THR A 341 -19.33 -4.80 16.80
CA THR A 341 -19.03 -4.01 18.00
C THR A 341 -18.42 -2.67 17.63
N ALA A 342 -18.93 -1.58 18.20
CA ALA A 342 -18.44 -0.22 17.96
C ALA A 342 -18.00 0.45 19.29
N PRO A 343 -16.94 1.28 19.28
CA PRO A 343 -16.53 2.04 20.46
C PRO A 343 -17.55 3.14 20.77
N VAL A 344 -17.75 3.41 22.06
CA VAL A 344 -18.61 4.48 22.58
C VAL A 344 -17.79 5.50 23.37
N GLU A 345 -16.80 5.03 24.14
CA GLU A 345 -15.98 5.85 25.03
C GLU A 345 -14.71 5.09 25.40
N VAL A 346 -13.57 5.78 25.45
CA VAL A 346 -12.33 5.25 26.01
C VAL A 346 -12.28 5.65 27.48
N LEU A 347 -12.17 4.66 28.36
CA LEU A 347 -12.11 4.86 29.80
C LEU A 347 -10.65 5.01 30.25
N GLY A 348 -10.43 5.89 31.22
CA GLY A 348 -9.09 6.15 31.74
C GLY A 348 -9.04 6.25 33.26
N ASP A 349 -7.85 6.02 33.79
CA ASP A 349 -7.54 6.28 35.19
C ASP A 349 -7.37 7.80 35.41
N GLU A 350 -8.15 8.36 36.33
CA GLU A 350 -8.18 9.81 36.59
C GLU A 350 -6.84 10.37 37.08
N LYS A 351 -6.03 9.58 37.78
CA LYS A 351 -4.76 10.03 38.35
C LYS A 351 -3.63 10.07 37.33
N THR A 352 -3.60 9.08 36.43
CA THR A 352 -2.50 8.87 35.47
C THR A 352 -2.86 9.29 34.05
N GLY A 353 -4.15 9.50 33.76
CA GLY A 353 -4.66 9.81 32.43
C GLY A 353 -4.46 8.69 31.42
N ARG A 354 -4.30 7.44 31.89
CA ARG A 354 -4.04 6.26 31.03
C ARG A 354 -5.30 5.46 30.78
N VAL A 355 -5.37 4.85 29.60
CA VAL A 355 -6.45 3.92 29.23
C VAL A 355 -6.55 2.78 30.23
N THR A 356 -7.76 2.48 30.68
CA THR A 356 -8.12 1.32 31.51
C THR A 356 -9.20 0.45 30.88
N GLY A 357 -9.92 0.98 29.88
CA GLY A 357 -10.94 0.21 29.17
C GLY A 357 -11.48 0.90 27.93
N LEU A 358 -12.24 0.14 27.16
CA LEU A 358 -13.01 0.61 26.02
C LEU A 358 -14.47 0.23 26.24
N LYS A 359 -15.33 1.24 26.44
CA LYS A 359 -16.77 1.03 26.44
C LYS A 359 -17.22 0.86 25.00
N VAL A 360 -17.97 -0.20 24.75
CA VAL A 360 -18.42 -0.59 23.41
C VAL A 360 -19.91 -0.87 23.41
N ILE A 361 -20.52 -0.86 22.23
CA ILE A 361 -21.92 -1.22 21.99
C ILE A 361 -22.00 -2.31 20.93
N LYS A 362 -22.94 -3.25 21.08
CA LYS A 362 -23.20 -4.25 20.03
C LYS A 362 -23.92 -3.61 18.85
N CYS A 363 -23.67 -4.13 17.66
CA CYS A 363 -24.33 -3.76 16.43
C CYS A 363 -25.09 -4.96 15.85
N GLN A 364 -26.07 -4.68 15.02
CA GLN A 364 -26.65 -5.62 14.07
C GLN A 364 -26.49 -5.08 12.65
N LEU A 365 -26.51 -5.96 11.66
CA LEU A 365 -26.43 -5.55 10.25
C LEU A 365 -27.81 -5.11 9.75
N GLY A 366 -27.89 -3.87 9.26
CA GLY A 366 -29.02 -3.35 8.51
C GLY A 366 -28.86 -3.56 7.00
N GLU A 367 -29.45 -2.65 6.23
CA GLU A 367 -29.38 -2.65 4.77
C GLU A 367 -27.97 -2.29 4.25
N PRO A 368 -27.59 -2.77 3.05
CA PRO A 368 -26.37 -2.35 2.35
C PRO A 368 -26.25 -0.82 2.20
N ASP A 369 -25.04 -0.30 2.38
CA ASP A 369 -24.67 1.07 2.04
C ASP A 369 -24.27 1.20 0.55
N ALA A 370 -23.89 2.41 0.13
CA ALA A 370 -23.47 2.69 -1.24
C ALA A 370 -22.21 1.91 -1.69
N SER A 371 -21.43 1.37 -0.74
CA SER A 371 -20.31 0.47 -1.03
C SER A 371 -20.74 -1.01 -1.13
N GLY A 372 -22.04 -1.31 -1.01
CA GLY A 372 -22.60 -2.66 -1.02
C GLY A 372 -22.48 -3.40 0.33
N ARG A 373 -21.84 -2.79 1.34
CA ARG A 373 -21.63 -3.41 2.65
C ARG A 373 -22.77 -3.08 3.59
N ARG A 374 -23.22 -4.06 4.38
CA ARG A 374 -24.34 -3.85 5.32
C ARG A 374 -24.00 -2.81 6.38
N ARG A 375 -24.94 -1.89 6.62
CA ARG A 375 -24.76 -0.81 7.61
C ARG A 375 -24.80 -1.39 9.03
N PRO A 376 -23.89 -0.96 9.92
CA PRO A 376 -23.96 -1.33 11.31
C PRO A 376 -25.03 -0.46 12.01
N VAL A 377 -25.95 -1.09 12.71
CA VAL A 377 -27.00 -0.44 13.51
C VAL A 377 -26.74 -0.78 14.99
N PRO A 378 -26.42 0.21 15.85
CA PRO A 378 -26.21 -0.05 17.27
C PRO A 378 -27.47 -0.62 17.92
N ILE A 379 -27.30 -1.54 18.87
CA ILE A 379 -28.38 -2.13 19.68
C ILE A 379 -28.41 -1.37 21.01
N PRO A 380 -29.39 -0.50 21.28
CA PRO A 380 -29.45 0.27 22.52
C PRO A 380 -29.50 -0.64 23.76
N GLY A 381 -28.82 -0.25 24.84
CA GLY A 381 -28.77 -1.02 26.09
C GLY A 381 -27.84 -2.25 26.05
N SER A 382 -27.10 -2.44 24.96
CA SER A 382 -26.13 -3.53 24.80
C SER A 382 -24.70 -3.13 25.15
N GLU A 383 -24.50 -1.97 25.78
CA GLU A 383 -23.20 -1.45 26.13
C GLU A 383 -22.51 -2.28 27.21
N TYR A 384 -21.21 -2.48 27.06
CA TYR A 384 -20.36 -3.12 28.07
C TYR A 384 -18.94 -2.61 27.95
N ILE A 385 -18.12 -2.94 28.95
CA ILE A 385 -16.74 -2.48 29.04
C ILE A 385 -15.81 -3.64 28.69
N MET A 386 -14.88 -3.39 27.79
CA MET A 386 -13.72 -4.24 27.57
C MET A 386 -12.52 -3.64 28.33
N GLU A 387 -11.92 -4.38 29.26
CA GLU A 387 -10.67 -3.95 29.90
C GLU A 387 -9.54 -3.89 28.88
N MET A 388 -8.93 -2.72 28.73
CA MET A 388 -7.91 -2.45 27.71
C MET A 388 -6.87 -1.51 28.28
N ASP A 389 -5.61 -1.73 27.90
CA ASP A 389 -4.50 -0.88 28.28
C ASP A 389 -4.04 0.03 27.12
N THR A 390 -4.47 -0.30 25.90
CA THR A 390 -4.07 0.40 24.67
C THR A 390 -5.20 0.32 23.66
N VAL A 391 -5.51 1.44 23.00
CA VAL A 391 -6.51 1.54 21.93
C VAL A 391 -5.85 2.11 20.68
N VAL A 392 -5.97 1.43 19.55
CA VAL A 392 -5.46 1.90 18.25
C VAL A 392 -6.62 2.19 17.31
N SER A 393 -6.77 3.44 16.90
CA SER A 393 -7.78 3.87 15.92
C SER A 393 -7.28 3.60 14.49
N ALA A 394 -7.92 2.65 13.81
CA ALA A 394 -7.61 2.24 12.43
C ALA A 394 -8.84 2.39 11.51
N ILE A 395 -9.59 3.48 11.68
CA ILE A 395 -10.90 3.69 11.02
C ILE A 395 -10.84 4.41 9.67
N GLY A 396 -9.65 4.79 9.22
CA GLY A 396 -9.44 5.45 7.92
C GLY A 396 -8.51 6.65 8.00
N GLN A 397 -8.24 7.22 6.84
CA GLN A 397 -7.36 8.37 6.66
C GLN A 397 -7.91 9.27 5.56
N SER A 398 -7.53 10.54 5.57
CA SER A 398 -7.95 11.54 4.58
C SER A 398 -6.74 12.24 3.93
N PRO A 399 -6.94 12.85 2.75
CA PRO A 399 -5.98 13.74 2.11
C PRO A 399 -5.47 14.84 3.02
N ASN A 400 -4.17 15.12 2.96
CA ASN A 400 -3.57 16.24 3.69
C ASN A 400 -3.87 17.57 2.97
N PRO A 401 -4.42 18.60 3.65
CA PRO A 401 -4.85 19.84 3.01
C PRO A 401 -3.69 20.78 2.62
N LEU A 402 -2.43 20.48 2.98
CA LEU A 402 -1.31 21.41 2.79
C LEU A 402 -1.08 21.84 1.32
N ILE A 403 -1.08 20.89 0.38
CA ILE A 403 -0.92 21.21 -1.05
C ILE A 403 -2.13 22.02 -1.55
N PRO A 404 -3.40 21.56 -1.36
CA PRO A 404 -4.57 22.35 -1.72
C PRO A 404 -4.60 23.76 -1.11
N GLN A 405 -4.20 23.94 0.15
CA GLN A 405 -4.13 25.25 0.79
C GLN A 405 -3.12 26.18 0.11
N SER A 406 -2.03 25.64 -0.42
CA SER A 406 -1.02 26.39 -1.18
C SER A 406 -1.39 26.62 -2.65
N MET A 407 -2.49 26.02 -3.12
CA MET A 407 -2.95 26.05 -4.51
C MET A 407 -4.48 26.15 -4.56
N PRO A 408 -5.07 27.32 -4.29
CA PRO A 408 -6.53 27.50 -4.21
C PRO A 408 -7.27 27.21 -5.51
N GLU A 409 -6.56 27.21 -6.65
CA GLU A 409 -7.06 26.87 -7.99
C GLU A 409 -7.39 25.36 -8.14
N LEU A 410 -6.92 24.51 -7.22
CA LEU A 410 -7.22 23.08 -7.21
C LEU A 410 -8.67 22.84 -6.78
N LYS A 411 -9.45 22.21 -7.66
CA LYS A 411 -10.80 21.73 -7.32
C LYS A 411 -10.71 20.51 -6.41
N LEU A 412 -11.41 20.57 -5.30
CA LEU A 412 -11.46 19.49 -4.31
C LEU A 412 -12.85 18.84 -4.25
N GLY A 413 -12.86 17.54 -3.98
CA GLY A 413 -14.07 16.80 -3.66
C GLY A 413 -14.53 17.05 -2.23
N ARG A 414 -15.71 16.51 -1.89
CA ARG A 414 -16.33 16.65 -0.56
C ARG A 414 -15.44 16.17 0.60
N HIS A 415 -14.54 15.24 0.33
CA HIS A 415 -13.66 14.62 1.33
C HIS A 415 -12.24 15.20 1.31
N GLY A 416 -12.02 16.33 0.63
CA GLY A 416 -10.72 16.99 0.52
C GLY A 416 -9.76 16.35 -0.49
N ASN A 417 -10.22 15.35 -1.24
CA ASN A 417 -9.45 14.74 -2.33
C ASN A 417 -9.35 15.68 -3.54
N ILE A 418 -8.22 15.63 -4.25
CA ILE A 418 -8.04 16.43 -5.46
C ILE A 418 -8.90 15.82 -6.58
N ILE A 419 -9.74 16.65 -7.21
CA ILE A 419 -10.53 16.20 -8.36
C ILE A 419 -9.61 16.09 -9.57
N THR A 420 -9.59 14.90 -10.16
CA THR A 420 -8.82 14.59 -11.36
C THR A 420 -9.70 13.98 -12.45
N ASN A 421 -9.29 14.11 -13.70
CA ASN A 421 -9.78 13.23 -14.76
C ASN A 421 -9.33 11.78 -14.50
N GLU A 422 -10.26 10.82 -14.49
CA GLU A 422 -9.99 9.42 -14.13
C GLU A 422 -9.08 8.66 -15.11
N GLU A 423 -9.01 9.11 -16.37
CA GLU A 423 -8.19 8.49 -17.41
C GLU A 423 -6.83 9.15 -17.58
N THR A 424 -6.72 10.45 -17.28
CA THR A 424 -5.49 11.21 -17.50
C THR A 424 -4.77 11.62 -16.22
N GLY A 425 -5.46 11.68 -15.08
CA GLY A 425 -4.92 12.20 -13.82
C GLY A 425 -4.78 13.73 -13.79
N GLU A 426 -5.28 14.43 -14.81
CA GLU A 426 -5.22 15.90 -14.90
C GLU A 426 -6.08 16.56 -13.82
N THR A 427 -5.53 17.59 -13.18
CA THR A 427 -6.27 18.41 -12.20
C THR A 427 -6.94 19.61 -12.89
N SER A 428 -7.59 20.48 -12.12
CA SER A 428 -8.07 21.78 -12.61
C SER A 428 -6.96 22.77 -12.98
N VAL A 429 -5.70 22.49 -12.63
CA VAL A 429 -4.55 23.37 -12.89
C VAL A 429 -3.72 22.80 -14.05
N PRO A 430 -3.54 23.54 -15.17
CA PRO A 430 -2.76 23.07 -16.31
C PRO A 430 -1.32 22.70 -15.95
N GLY A 431 -0.87 21.53 -16.43
CA GLY A 431 0.46 21.00 -16.12
C GLY A 431 0.60 20.39 -14.72
N VAL A 432 -0.49 20.32 -13.94
CA VAL A 432 -0.53 19.66 -12.64
C VAL A 432 -1.45 18.44 -12.70
N TYR A 433 -0.88 17.31 -12.28
CA TYR A 433 -1.51 16.01 -12.26
C TYR A 433 -1.58 15.50 -10.82
N ALA A 434 -2.53 14.63 -10.51
CA ALA A 434 -2.57 13.94 -9.23
C ALA A 434 -3.02 12.48 -9.40
N GLY A 435 -2.62 11.61 -8.48
CA GLY A 435 -2.96 10.20 -8.54
C GLY A 435 -2.68 9.42 -7.27
N GLY A 436 -3.30 8.26 -7.16
CA GLY A 436 -3.33 7.47 -5.94
C GLY A 436 -4.22 8.10 -4.87
N ASP A 437 -3.93 7.80 -3.62
CA ASP A 437 -4.87 8.06 -2.52
C ASP A 437 -5.22 9.54 -2.30
N ILE A 438 -4.40 10.48 -2.78
CA ILE A 438 -4.72 11.92 -2.73
C ILE A 438 -5.91 12.29 -3.64
N ALA A 439 -6.14 11.54 -4.72
CA ALA A 439 -7.21 11.77 -5.69
C ALA A 439 -8.41 10.85 -5.43
N THR A 440 -8.16 9.57 -5.18
CA THR A 440 -9.20 8.55 -5.02
C THR A 440 -9.66 8.34 -3.57
N GLY A 441 -8.92 8.86 -2.58
CA GLY A 441 -8.99 8.39 -1.21
C GLY A 441 -8.27 7.04 -1.03
N ALA A 442 -8.20 6.56 0.21
CA ALA A 442 -7.49 5.33 0.57
C ALA A 442 -7.94 4.14 -0.31
N ALA A 443 -7.01 3.60 -1.09
CA ALA A 443 -7.27 2.51 -2.04
C ALA A 443 -6.24 1.39 -1.82
N THR A 444 -5.78 0.77 -2.92
CA THR A 444 -4.75 -0.28 -2.89
C THR A 444 -3.44 0.25 -3.47
N VAL A 445 -2.31 -0.29 -3.03
CA VAL A 445 -0.96 0.07 -3.53
C VAL A 445 -0.92 0.12 -5.06
N ILE A 446 -1.47 -0.91 -5.69
CA ILE A 446 -1.45 -1.07 -7.15
C ILE A 446 -2.46 -0.21 -7.89
N ALA A 447 -3.58 0.18 -7.27
CA ALA A 447 -4.45 1.23 -7.81
C ALA A 447 -3.70 2.57 -7.85
N ALA A 448 -2.93 2.89 -6.80
CA ALA A 448 -2.07 4.06 -6.78
C ALA A 448 -0.99 4.00 -7.87
N MET A 449 -0.37 2.84 -8.08
CA MET A 449 0.58 2.64 -9.19
C MET A 449 -0.08 2.83 -10.56
N GLY A 450 -1.27 2.27 -10.77
CA GLY A 450 -2.06 2.45 -12.00
C GLY A 450 -2.38 3.92 -12.27
N ALA A 451 -2.76 4.69 -11.25
CA ALA A 451 -2.95 6.13 -11.37
C ALA A 451 -1.67 6.87 -11.75
N GLY A 452 -0.53 6.50 -11.15
CA GLY A 452 0.79 7.03 -11.53
C GLY A 452 1.14 6.75 -13.00
N LYS A 453 0.82 5.55 -13.50
CA LYS A 453 1.04 5.14 -14.89
C LYS A 453 0.19 5.94 -15.88
N LYS A 454 -1.11 6.10 -15.59
CA LYS A 454 -2.03 6.94 -16.39
C LYS A 454 -1.53 8.39 -16.45
N ALA A 455 -1.15 8.95 -15.30
CA ALA A 455 -0.64 10.32 -15.22
C ALA A 455 0.68 10.50 -15.99
N ALA A 456 1.64 9.57 -15.88
CA ALA A 456 2.89 9.62 -16.63
C ALA A 456 2.66 9.69 -18.15
N LYS A 457 1.74 8.86 -18.66
CA LYS A 457 1.37 8.87 -20.08
C LYS A 457 0.73 10.20 -20.50
N SER A 458 -0.16 10.76 -19.69
CA SER A 458 -0.80 12.04 -20.02
C SER A 458 0.18 13.23 -19.92
N MET A 459 1.06 13.22 -18.92
CA MET A 459 2.15 14.20 -18.80
C MET A 459 3.07 14.19 -20.03
N ASP A 460 3.41 13.01 -20.56
CA ASP A 460 4.20 12.89 -21.79
C ASP A 460 3.52 13.58 -22.98
N GLN A 461 2.23 13.29 -23.18
CA GLN A 461 1.42 13.87 -24.25
C GLN A 461 1.32 15.40 -24.11
N TYR A 462 1.02 15.89 -22.91
CA TYR A 462 0.92 17.32 -22.61
C TYR A 462 2.24 18.06 -22.90
N ILE A 463 3.37 17.52 -22.42
CA ILE A 463 4.66 18.18 -22.59
C ILE A 463 5.08 18.18 -24.07
N LYS A 464 4.89 17.08 -24.79
CA LYS A 464 5.21 17.00 -26.23
C LYS A 464 4.37 17.99 -27.04
N ALA A 465 3.07 18.08 -26.77
CA ALA A 465 2.19 19.06 -27.43
C ALA A 465 2.63 20.50 -27.15
N LYS A 466 3.04 20.80 -25.92
CA LYS A 466 3.56 22.13 -25.54
C LYS A 466 4.90 22.46 -26.20
N LEU A 467 5.76 21.47 -26.42
CA LEU A 467 7.02 21.64 -27.13
C LEU A 467 6.82 21.81 -28.64
N SER A 468 5.86 21.11 -29.25
CA SER A 468 5.54 21.28 -30.68
C SER A 468 4.89 22.62 -31.02
N LEU A 469 4.28 23.31 -30.04
CA LEU A 469 3.75 24.66 -30.22
C LEU A 469 4.81 25.77 -30.09
N LYS A 470 6.00 25.45 -29.59
CA LYS A 470 7.11 26.40 -29.39
C LYS A 470 8.16 26.36 -30.52
N ASN A 471 8.17 25.26 -31.28
CA ASN A 471 8.95 25.10 -32.50
C ASN A 471 8.05 25.41 -33.70
#